data_AF-A0A1H4HXZ3-F1
#
_entry.id   AF-A0A1H4HXZ3-F1
#
_cell.length_a   1.000
_cell.length_b   1.000
_cell.length_c   1.000
_cell.angle_alpha   90.00
_cell.angle_beta   90.00
_cell.angle_gamma   90.00
#
_symmetry.space_group_name_H-M   'P 1'
#
loop_
_entity.id
_entity.type
_entity.pdbx_description
1 polymer ?
#
loop_
_entity_poly.entity_id
_entity_poly.type
_entity_poly.pdbx_seq_one_letter_code
_entity_poly.pdbx_strand_id
1 'polypeptide(L)'
;MHGHEPVVDTDELASVQLHRAATVVHGLFAWIFCVVVGRWIWPHAVLVWSRRNGNWIWALGIVTAVVGGVGALTGLALLYGPADWREALTAVHWWAGLAWPVACLSHAWKWIVEGRGQRR
;
A
#
# COMPACT_ATOMS: atom_id res chain seq x y z
N MET A 1 54.25 8.92 0.95
CA MET A 1 52.90 8.43 1.32
C MET A 1 51.89 9.39 0.73
N HIS A 2 51.48 9.18 -0.52
CA HIS A 2 50.41 9.96 -1.14
C HIS A 2 49.09 9.38 -0.66
N GLY A 3 48.31 10.17 0.07
CA GLY A 3 46.96 9.81 0.45
C GLY A 3 46.12 9.68 -0.82
N HIS A 4 45.54 8.49 -1.03
CA HIS A 4 44.40 8.35 -1.92
C HIS A 4 43.26 9.15 -1.30
N GLU A 5 42.97 10.32 -1.84
CA GLU A 5 41.70 10.96 -1.55
C GLU A 5 40.59 10.03 -2.06
N PRO A 6 39.61 9.67 -1.22
CA PRO A 6 38.50 8.84 -1.67
C PRO A 6 37.75 9.62 -2.76
N VAL A 7 37.83 9.13 -3.99
CA VAL A 7 37.02 9.63 -5.09
C VAL A 7 35.57 9.30 -4.73
N VAL A 8 34.82 10.32 -4.31
CA VAL A 8 33.39 10.19 -4.05
C VAL A 8 32.71 9.98 -5.40
N ASP A 9 32.14 8.79 -5.60
CA ASP A 9 31.37 8.47 -6.79
C ASP A 9 30.06 9.30 -6.77
N THR A 10 29.97 10.25 -7.70
CA THR A 10 28.81 11.14 -7.81
C THR A 10 27.53 10.39 -8.16
N ASP A 11 27.64 9.23 -8.83
CA ASP A 11 26.50 8.41 -9.20
C ASP A 11 25.95 7.65 -7.98
N GLU A 12 26.84 7.16 -7.11
CA GLU A 12 26.48 6.56 -5.82
C GLU A 12 25.75 7.59 -4.93
N LEU A 13 26.31 8.80 -4.83
CA LEU A 13 25.70 9.89 -4.05
C LEU A 13 24.30 10.25 -4.56
N ALA A 14 24.13 10.34 -5.89
CA ALA A 14 22.83 10.61 -6.51
C ALA A 14 21.83 9.49 -6.22
N SER A 15 22.24 8.23 -6.30
CA SER A 15 21.36 7.08 -6.05
C SER A 15 20.83 7.05 -4.60
N VAL A 16 21.69 7.34 -3.62
CA VAL A 16 21.33 7.40 -2.20
C VAL A 16 20.36 8.55 -1.94
N GLN A 17 20.60 9.72 -2.55
CA GLN A 17 19.71 10.88 -2.44
C GLN A 17 18.34 10.61 -3.05
N LEU A 18 18.30 10.00 -4.25
CA LEU A 18 17.05 9.62 -4.92
C LEU A 18 16.27 8.57 -4.11
N HIS A 19 16.94 7.56 -3.57
CA HIS A 19 16.30 6.55 -2.74
C HIS A 19 15.69 7.18 -1.47
N ARG A 20 16.41 8.09 -0.82
CA ARG A 20 15.91 8.83 0.34
C ARG A 20 14.71 9.70 -0.05
N ALA A 21 14.79 10.44 -1.14
CA ALA A 21 13.69 11.28 -1.62
C ALA A 21 12.45 10.44 -1.93
N ALA A 22 12.60 9.34 -2.67
CA ALA A 22 11.53 8.40 -2.99
C ALA A 22 10.89 7.84 -1.71
N THR A 23 11.69 7.45 -0.72
CA THR A 23 11.20 6.93 0.57
C THR A 23 10.36 7.97 1.31
N VAL A 24 10.83 9.22 1.41
CA VAL A 24 10.10 10.30 2.08
C VAL A 24 8.80 10.63 1.36
N VAL A 25 8.86 10.79 0.03
CA VAL A 25 7.71 11.12 -0.81
C VAL A 25 6.66 10.01 -0.74
N HIS A 26 7.08 8.75 -0.86
CA HIS A 26 6.19 7.59 -0.72
C HIS A 26 5.53 7.56 0.66
N GLY A 27 6.30 7.72 1.74
CA GLY A 27 5.76 7.73 3.11
C GLY A 27 4.73 8.83 3.34
N LEU A 28 4.98 10.05 2.83
CA LEU A 28 4.04 11.16 2.93
C LEU A 28 2.73 10.86 2.19
N PHE A 29 2.82 10.42 0.92
CA PHE A 29 1.63 10.10 0.14
C PHE A 29 0.86 8.92 0.73
N ALA A 30 1.56 7.87 1.19
CA ALA A 30 0.95 6.73 1.86
C ALA A 30 0.20 7.16 3.13
N TRP A 31 0.78 8.06 3.93
CA TRP A 31 0.13 8.57 5.13
C TRP A 31 -1.16 9.35 4.81
N ILE A 32 -1.09 10.31 3.88
CA ILE A 32 -2.26 11.08 3.43
C ILE A 32 -3.34 10.13 2.91
N PHE A 33 -2.92 9.16 2.10
CA PHE A 33 -3.80 8.16 1.54
C PHE A 33 -4.51 7.35 2.62
N CYS A 34 -3.78 6.82 3.61
CA CYS A 34 -4.37 6.08 4.74
C CYS A 34 -5.38 6.92 5.52
N VAL A 35 -5.09 8.21 5.78
CA VAL A 35 -6.02 9.12 6.47
C VAL A 35 -7.31 9.33 5.67
N VAL A 36 -7.19 9.58 4.36
CA VAL A 36 -8.34 9.78 3.48
C VAL A 36 -9.16 8.49 3.38
N VAL A 37 -8.52 7.36 3.09
CA VAL A 37 -9.17 6.05 2.94
C VAL A 37 -9.85 5.62 4.25
N GLY A 38 -9.19 5.80 5.40
CA GLY A 38 -9.76 5.46 6.70
C GLY A 38 -11.07 6.19 7.01
N ARG A 39 -11.21 7.44 6.54
CA ARG A 39 -12.47 8.20 6.67
C ARG A 39 -13.62 7.60 5.87
N TRP A 40 -13.34 7.01 4.71
CA TRP A 40 -14.37 6.43 3.83
C TRP A 40 -14.65 4.95 4.13
N ILE A 41 -13.66 4.22 4.66
CA ILE A 41 -13.80 2.79 4.98
C ILE A 41 -14.87 2.55 6.05
N TRP A 42 -14.96 3.39 7.09
CA TRP A 42 -15.94 3.17 8.16
C TRP A 42 -17.41 3.24 7.73
N PRO A 43 -17.88 4.30 7.07
CA PRO A 43 -19.25 4.33 6.58
C PRO A 43 -19.52 3.20 5.58
N HIS A 44 -18.54 2.86 4.72
CA HIS A 44 -18.68 1.73 3.81
C HIS A 44 -18.86 0.40 4.55
N ALA A 45 -17.99 0.11 5.52
CA ALA A 45 -18.04 -1.10 6.33
C ALA A 45 -19.39 -1.24 7.03
N VAL A 46 -19.89 -0.18 7.67
CA VAL A 46 -21.21 -0.17 8.34
C VAL A 46 -22.34 -0.51 7.37
N LEU A 47 -22.34 0.08 6.17
CA LEU A 47 -23.38 -0.15 5.17
C LEU A 47 -23.38 -1.57 4.60
N VAL A 48 -22.20 -2.18 4.44
CA VAL A 48 -22.07 -3.52 3.85
C VAL A 48 -22.09 -4.64 4.88
N TRP A 49 -21.87 -4.35 6.17
CA TRP A 49 -21.78 -5.36 7.22
C TRP A 49 -23.04 -6.22 7.35
N SER A 50 -24.21 -5.60 7.25
CA SER A 50 -25.51 -6.29 7.31
C SER A 50 -25.78 -7.20 6.11
N ARG A 51 -25.00 -7.06 5.01
CA ARG A 51 -25.16 -7.81 3.75
C ARG A 51 -24.24 -9.03 3.65
N ARG A 52 -23.80 -9.58 4.79
CA ARG A 52 -22.83 -10.67 4.90
C ARG A 52 -23.27 -12.02 4.30
N ASN A 53 -24.58 -12.30 4.24
CA ASN A 53 -25.10 -13.64 3.93
C ASN A 53 -24.68 -14.15 2.53
N GLY A 54 -23.66 -15.03 2.50
CA GLY A 54 -23.25 -15.78 1.31
C GLY A 54 -22.68 -14.96 0.15
N ASN A 55 -22.39 -13.66 0.37
CA ASN A 55 -21.99 -12.76 -0.68
C ASN A 55 -20.46 -12.76 -0.87
N TRP A 56 -19.98 -13.36 -1.96
CA TRP A 56 -18.55 -13.38 -2.30
C TRP A 56 -17.92 -11.97 -2.39
N ILE A 57 -18.71 -10.95 -2.75
CA ILE A 57 -18.25 -9.55 -2.81
C ILE A 57 -17.95 -9.03 -1.40
N TRP A 58 -18.75 -9.43 -0.40
CA TRP A 58 -18.48 -9.10 0.99
C TRP A 58 -17.16 -9.73 1.45
N ALA A 59 -16.93 -11.00 1.09
CA ALA A 59 -15.66 -11.67 1.39
C ALA A 59 -14.47 -10.98 0.70
N LEU A 60 -14.61 -10.53 -0.55
CA LEU A 60 -13.59 -9.71 -1.22
C LEU A 60 -13.36 -8.36 -0.54
N GLY A 61 -14.39 -7.76 0.06
CA GLY A 61 -14.25 -6.55 0.87
C GLY A 61 -13.36 -6.81 2.09
N ILE A 62 -13.56 -7.94 2.77
CA ILE A 62 -12.69 -8.36 3.88
C ILE A 62 -11.26 -8.62 3.40
N VAL A 63 -11.06 -9.34 2.29
CA VAL A 63 -9.73 -9.57 1.71
C VAL A 63 -9.04 -8.24 1.38
N THR A 64 -9.77 -7.30 0.77
CA THR A 64 -9.25 -5.96 0.45
C THR A 64 -8.82 -5.20 1.71
N ALA A 65 -9.64 -5.24 2.78
CA ALA A 65 -9.32 -4.61 4.05
C ALA A 65 -8.09 -5.26 4.72
N VAL A 66 -7.99 -6.58 4.70
CA VAL A 66 -6.86 -7.32 5.27
C VAL A 66 -5.57 -7.02 4.52
N VAL A 67 -5.58 -7.13 3.18
CA VAL A 67 -4.37 -6.88 2.37
C VAL A 67 -3.92 -5.42 2.50
N GLY A 68 -4.86 -4.47 2.49
CA GLY A 68 -4.55 -3.05 2.72
C GLY A 68 -4.01 -2.78 4.12
N GLY A 69 -4.60 -3.43 5.14
CA GLY A 69 -4.12 -3.38 6.52
C GLY A 69 -2.71 -3.93 6.67
N VAL A 70 -2.41 -5.08 6.07
CA VAL A 70 -1.05 -5.65 6.03
C VAL A 70 -0.08 -4.68 5.35
N GLY A 71 -0.44 -4.09 4.21
CA GLY A 71 0.38 -3.08 3.54
C GLY A 71 0.69 -1.89 4.44
N ALA A 72 -0.32 -1.33 5.11
CA ALA A 72 -0.15 -0.19 6.01
C ALA A 72 0.71 -0.52 7.24
N LEU A 73 0.45 -1.66 7.89
CA LEU A 73 1.19 -2.11 9.08
C LEU A 73 2.65 -2.43 8.76
N THR A 74 2.91 -3.10 7.64
CA THR A 74 4.28 -3.38 7.19
C THR A 74 5.03 -2.12 6.79
N GLY A 75 4.34 -1.13 6.19
CA GLY A 75 4.93 0.19 5.90
C GLY A 75 5.34 0.94 7.18
N LEU A 76 4.49 0.91 8.22
CA LEU A 76 4.83 1.45 9.54
C LEU A 76 6.01 0.69 10.18
N ALA A 77 6.00 -0.64 10.10
CA ALA A 77 7.07 -1.46 10.65
C ALA A 77 8.41 -1.28 9.89
N LEU A 78 8.39 -0.97 8.59
CA LEU A 78 9.60 -0.61 7.84
C LEU A 78 10.18 0.74 8.25
N LEU A 79 9.34 1.64 8.78
CA LEU A 79 9.76 2.98 9.23
C LEU A 79 10.24 2.98 10.69
N TYR A 80 9.61 2.20 11.55
CA TYR A 80 9.83 2.24 13.01
C TYR A 80 10.35 0.94 13.62
N GLY A 81 10.35 -0.15 12.86
CA GLY A 81 10.79 -1.46 13.33
C GLY A 81 12.32 -1.61 13.32
N PRO A 82 12.83 -2.67 13.97
CA PRO A 82 14.24 -2.97 13.99
C PRO A 82 14.75 -3.47 12.62
N ALA A 83 16.04 -3.28 12.38
CA ALA A 83 16.65 -3.44 11.06
C ALA A 83 16.64 -4.89 10.54
N ASP A 84 16.63 -5.87 11.44
CA ASP A 84 16.56 -7.31 11.15
C ASP A 84 15.23 -7.71 10.48
N TRP A 85 14.16 -6.92 10.64
CA TRP A 85 12.87 -7.20 9.99
C TRP A 85 12.82 -6.72 8.55
N ARG A 86 13.77 -5.87 8.13
CA ARG A 86 13.66 -5.07 6.90
C ARG A 86 13.52 -5.92 5.65
N GLU A 87 14.28 -7.00 5.52
CA GLU A 87 14.24 -7.87 4.33
C GLU A 87 12.87 -8.53 4.18
N ALA A 88 12.40 -9.21 5.23
CA ALA A 88 11.10 -9.88 5.24
C ALA A 88 9.94 -8.89 5.04
N LEU A 89 9.96 -7.77 5.76
CA LEU A 89 8.91 -6.75 5.65
C LEU A 89 8.89 -6.06 4.29
N THR A 90 10.05 -5.86 3.66
CA THR A 90 10.12 -5.28 2.31
C THR A 90 9.41 -6.19 1.31
N ALA A 91 9.67 -7.50 1.37
CA ALA A 91 9.01 -8.47 0.51
C ALA A 91 7.49 -8.49 0.75
N VAL A 92 7.05 -8.54 2.01
CA VAL A 92 5.61 -8.54 2.34
C VAL A 92 4.93 -7.24 1.91
N HIS A 93 5.56 -6.08 2.18
CA HIS A 93 5.02 -4.78 1.82
C HIS A 93 4.89 -4.61 0.31
N TRP A 94 5.88 -5.07 -0.45
CA TRP A 94 5.83 -5.09 -1.92
C TRP A 94 4.65 -5.92 -2.44
N TRP A 95 4.52 -7.17 -1.98
CA TRP A 95 3.44 -8.05 -2.42
C TRP A 95 2.06 -7.55 -2.00
N ALA A 96 1.92 -6.98 -0.80
CA ALA A 96 0.69 -6.34 -0.36
C ALA A 96 0.35 -5.12 -1.23
N GLY A 97 1.34 -4.30 -1.57
CA GLY A 97 1.19 -3.14 -2.45
C GLY A 97 0.70 -3.51 -3.86
N LEU A 98 1.08 -4.69 -4.37
CA LEU A 98 0.59 -5.21 -5.65
C LEU A 98 -0.77 -5.91 -5.52
N ALA A 99 -0.96 -6.72 -4.48
CA ALA A 99 -2.19 -7.49 -4.27
C ALA A 99 -3.40 -6.60 -3.95
N TRP A 100 -3.17 -5.48 -3.26
CA TRP A 100 -4.23 -4.59 -2.82
C TRP A 100 -5.03 -3.94 -3.97
N PRO A 101 -4.42 -3.31 -4.99
CA PRO A 101 -5.17 -2.77 -6.12
C PRO A 101 -5.92 -3.85 -6.90
N VAL A 102 -5.37 -5.07 -7.01
CA VAL A 102 -6.06 -6.21 -7.63
C VAL A 102 -7.31 -6.60 -6.83
N ALA A 103 -7.21 -6.66 -5.51
CA ALA A 103 -8.35 -6.93 -4.63
C ALA A 103 -9.41 -5.82 -4.72
N CYS A 104 -9.01 -4.56 -4.68
CA CYS A 104 -9.88 -3.40 -4.86
C CYS A 104 -10.65 -3.44 -6.19
N LEU A 105 -9.94 -3.70 -7.30
CA LEU A 105 -10.56 -3.81 -8.62
C LEU A 105 -11.55 -4.98 -8.69
N SER A 106 -11.18 -6.12 -8.12
CA SER A 106 -12.06 -7.31 -8.07
C SER A 106 -13.31 -7.05 -7.25
N HIS A 107 -13.18 -6.37 -6.12
CA HIS A 107 -14.30 -5.98 -5.26
C HIS A 107 -15.22 -4.95 -5.94
N ALA A 108 -14.65 -3.96 -6.63
CA ALA A 108 -15.39 -2.93 -7.36
C ALA A 108 -15.92 -3.41 -8.72
N TRP A 109 -15.47 -4.57 -9.22
CA TRP A 109 -15.70 -5.05 -10.58
C TRP A 109 -17.18 -5.08 -10.96
N LYS A 110 -18.03 -5.59 -10.07
CA LYS A 110 -19.49 -5.65 -10.29
C LYS A 110 -20.06 -4.27 -10.60
N TRP A 111 -19.67 -3.25 -9.85
CA TRP A 111 -20.15 -1.87 -10.03
C TRP A 111 -19.57 -1.21 -11.28
N ILE A 112 -18.33 -1.52 -11.65
CA ILE A 112 -17.70 -1.00 -12.88
C ILE A 112 -18.42 -1.54 -14.12
N VAL A 113 -18.85 -2.80 -14.09
CA VAL A 113 -19.57 -3.44 -15.21
C VAL A 113 -21.05 -3.03 -15.23
N GLU A 114 -21.75 -3.09 -14.10
CA GLU A 114 -23.18 -2.77 -14.02
C GLU A 114 -23.46 -1.26 -14.19
N GLY A 115 -22.57 -0.39 -13.67
CA GLY A 115 -22.68 1.06 -13.84
C GLY A 115 -22.49 1.54 -15.30
N ARG A 116 -21.92 0.71 -16.17
CA ARG A 116 -21.88 0.94 -17.64
C ARG A 116 -23.17 0.46 -18.33
N GLY A 117 -23.91 -0.47 -17.73
CA GLY A 117 -25.17 -0.99 -18.28
C GLY A 117 -26.36 -0.06 -18.06
N GLN A 118 -26.38 0.73 -16.99
CA GLN A 118 -27.45 1.70 -16.69
C GLN A 118 -27.34 3.05 -17.42
N ARG A 119 -26.27 3.28 -18.20
CA ARG A 119 -26.06 4.51 -19.00
C ARG A 119 -26.24 4.29 -20.51
N ARG A 120 -26.88 3.20 -20.91
CA ARG A 120 -27.34 2.93 -22.28
C ARG A 120 -28.86 2.87 -22.28
#